data_AF-F8F3Z3-F1
#
_entry.id   AF-F8F3Z3-F1
#
_cell.length_a   1.000
_cell.length_b   1.000
_cell.length_c   1.000
_cell.angle_alpha   90.00
_cell.angle_beta   90.00
_cell.angle_gamma   90.00
#
_symmetry.space_group_name_H-M   'P 1'
#
loop_
_entity.id
_entity.type
_entity.pdbx_description
1 polymer ?
#
loop_
_entity_poly.entity_id
_entity_poly.type
_entity_poly.pdbx_seq_one_letter_code
_entity_poly.pdbx_strand_id
1 'polypeptide(L)'
;MQQSHDRGYRTLFTNVELVQQLLESFVHESWVKDIDFSQASLFDTSIISPVYQKTESDVIWRLPLFSGSEIYLLLLLEFQSKVDPFMAFRMLQYIIQIYHSLRKQNPKLTSFPPVFPVVLYNGEKPWTAPVQFADLVYPQIGGTYIPQFQYFKLAENEFKREELLRLKNLISALFLIETSTVEDYPSTIEQIVDILEKVSPDLYKEIVRWLWHTIGQEAPPELDKLPRTKEVPTMLAAELQREREAIRQKSLLEGLQKGKLEGKLEGKQEGKLEGILENKKETARKLKARGMAVQDIADITGLSIELIQTL
;
A
#
# COMPACT_ATOMS: atom_id res chain seq x y z
N MET A 1 -8.12 -5.43 3.97
CA MET A 1 -7.61 -5.24 2.59
C MET A 1 -6.09 -5.16 2.60
N GLN A 2 -5.46 -4.21 3.31
CA GLN A 2 -4.00 -4.01 3.31
C GLN A 2 -3.15 -5.29 3.45
N GLN A 3 -3.34 -6.10 4.51
CA GLN A 3 -2.57 -7.35 4.71
C GLN A 3 -2.62 -8.37 3.55
N SER A 4 -3.68 -8.35 2.73
CA SER A 4 -3.83 -9.28 1.61
C SER A 4 -3.22 -8.73 0.32
N HIS A 5 -3.25 -7.40 0.11
CA HIS A 5 -2.49 -6.73 -0.95
C HIS A 5 -0.98 -6.87 -0.69
N ASP A 6 -0.54 -6.65 0.55
CA ASP A 6 0.87 -6.77 0.96
C ASP A 6 1.45 -8.17 0.64
N ARG A 7 0.65 -9.22 0.87
CA ARG A 7 1.02 -10.62 0.58
C ARG A 7 1.06 -10.93 -0.91
N GLY A 8 0.09 -10.43 -1.67
CA GLY A 8 0.05 -10.60 -3.13
C GLY A 8 1.26 -9.96 -3.80
N TYR A 9 1.56 -8.71 -3.42
CA TYR A 9 2.68 -7.96 -3.96
C TYR A 9 4.03 -8.55 -3.55
N ARG A 10 4.18 -9.01 -2.29
CA ARG A 10 5.38 -9.75 -1.89
C ARG A 10 5.58 -11.02 -2.72
N THR A 11 4.51 -11.77 -2.98
CA THR A 11 4.58 -13.00 -3.80
C THR A 11 5.13 -12.68 -5.19
N LEU A 12 4.66 -11.60 -5.82
CA LEU A 12 5.18 -11.14 -7.12
C LEU A 12 6.70 -10.90 -7.06
N PHE A 13 7.20 -10.20 -6.05
CA PHE A 13 8.63 -9.90 -5.91
C PHE A 13 9.49 -11.07 -5.40
N THR A 14 8.88 -12.23 -5.11
CA THR A 14 9.61 -13.50 -4.97
C THR A 14 9.87 -14.21 -6.30
N ASN A 15 9.38 -13.66 -7.42
CA ASN A 15 9.67 -14.14 -8.76
C ASN A 15 10.88 -13.40 -9.36
N VAL A 16 11.90 -14.16 -9.81
CA VAL A 16 13.13 -13.60 -10.38
C VAL A 16 12.88 -12.79 -11.65
N GLU A 17 11.89 -13.17 -12.48
CA GLU A 17 11.57 -12.49 -13.74
C GLU A 17 11.11 -11.04 -13.48
N LEU A 18 10.34 -10.82 -12.41
CA LEU A 18 9.93 -9.47 -12.01
C LEU A 18 11.06 -8.65 -11.43
N VAL A 19 11.91 -9.26 -10.60
CA VAL A 19 13.07 -8.58 -10.01
C VAL A 19 14.08 -8.19 -11.09
N GLN A 20 14.30 -9.05 -12.08
CA GLN A 20 15.12 -8.74 -13.23
C GLN A 20 14.58 -7.52 -13.98
N GLN A 21 13.29 -7.54 -14.35
CA GLN A 21 12.67 -6.42 -15.05
C GLN A 21 12.71 -5.12 -14.24
N LEU A 22 12.52 -5.20 -12.91
CA LEU A 22 12.62 -4.04 -12.01
C LEU A 22 14.02 -3.41 -12.09
N LEU A 23 15.06 -4.23 -11.92
CA LEU A 23 16.44 -3.75 -11.93
C LEU A 23 16.83 -3.21 -13.32
N GLU A 24 16.54 -3.96 -14.38
CA GLU A 24 16.90 -3.56 -15.76
C GLU A 24 16.17 -2.28 -16.22
N SER A 25 14.96 -2.04 -15.72
CA SER A 25 14.15 -0.88 -16.14
C SER A 25 14.49 0.39 -15.38
N PHE A 26 14.74 0.30 -14.07
CA PHE A 26 14.80 1.46 -13.20
C PHE A 26 16.18 1.70 -12.58
N VAL A 27 17.04 0.67 -12.51
CA VAL A 27 18.37 0.79 -11.90
C VAL A 27 19.42 0.91 -13.00
N HIS A 28 19.94 2.12 -13.20
CA HIS A 28 20.89 2.43 -14.27
C HIS A 28 22.36 2.22 -13.88
N GLU A 29 22.61 1.36 -12.89
CA GLU A 29 23.95 1.02 -12.43
C GLU A 29 24.57 -0.06 -13.32
N SER A 30 25.88 0.04 -13.56
CA SER A 30 26.57 -0.88 -14.49
C SER A 30 26.55 -2.34 -14.05
N TRP A 31 26.48 -2.59 -12.74
CA TRP A 31 26.48 -3.95 -12.18
C TRP A 31 25.20 -4.74 -12.51
N VAL A 32 24.09 -4.07 -12.85
CA VAL A 32 22.83 -4.75 -13.18
C VAL A 32 23.00 -5.68 -14.38
N LYS A 33 23.83 -5.28 -15.36
CA LYS A 33 24.11 -6.06 -16.57
C LYS A 33 25.04 -7.26 -16.32
N ASP A 34 25.72 -7.30 -15.17
CA ASP A 34 26.65 -8.39 -14.80
C ASP A 34 25.97 -9.47 -13.95
N ILE A 35 24.68 -9.32 -13.62
CA ILE A 35 23.93 -10.27 -12.80
C ILE A 35 23.62 -11.54 -13.59
N ASP A 36 23.92 -12.70 -13.00
CA ASP A 36 23.42 -13.99 -13.45
C ASP A 36 22.09 -14.30 -12.77
N PHE A 37 20.99 -13.84 -13.37
CA PHE A 37 19.64 -14.08 -12.86
C PHE A 37 19.26 -15.57 -12.85
N SER A 38 19.95 -16.45 -13.59
CA SER A 38 19.68 -17.90 -13.56
C SER A 38 20.11 -18.56 -12.25
N GLN A 39 21.03 -17.93 -11.53
CA GLN A 39 21.56 -18.38 -10.24
C GLN A 39 21.04 -17.52 -9.07
N ALA A 40 20.14 -16.57 -9.34
CA ALA A 40 19.54 -15.74 -8.30
C ALA A 40 18.70 -16.60 -7.35
N SER A 41 18.81 -16.32 -6.05
CA SER A 41 18.05 -17.07 -5.03
C SER A 41 17.57 -16.15 -3.92
N LEU A 42 16.43 -16.48 -3.33
CA LEU A 42 15.94 -15.79 -2.13
C LEU A 42 16.88 -16.04 -0.96
N PHE A 43 17.16 -14.98 -0.19
CA PHE A 43 17.89 -15.06 1.06
C PHE A 43 16.90 -15.23 2.21
N ASP A 44 17.15 -16.20 3.09
CA ASP A 44 16.25 -16.52 4.19
C ASP A 44 16.24 -15.39 5.24
N THR A 45 15.14 -14.63 5.22
CA THR A 45 14.85 -13.51 6.13
C THR A 45 14.51 -13.97 7.54
N SER A 46 14.16 -15.24 7.77
CA SER A 46 13.83 -15.77 9.11
C SER A 46 15.03 -15.74 10.06
N ILE A 47 16.24 -15.63 9.51
CA ILE A 47 17.52 -15.54 10.23
C ILE A 47 17.77 -14.12 10.74
N ILE A 48 17.01 -13.13 10.26
CA ILE A 48 17.08 -11.72 10.67
C ILE A 48 16.22 -11.53 11.95
N SER A 49 16.73 -10.76 12.91
CA SER A 49 16.19 -10.63 14.28
C SER A 49 14.65 -10.51 14.35
N PRO A 50 13.97 -11.18 15.33
CA PRO A 50 12.51 -11.21 15.46
C PRO A 50 11.83 -9.83 15.59
N VAL A 51 12.57 -8.78 15.96
CA VAL A 51 12.06 -7.40 16.00
C VAL A 51 11.55 -6.94 14.62
N TYR A 52 12.09 -7.49 13.53
CA TYR A 52 11.76 -7.11 12.15
C TYR A 52 10.81 -8.09 11.44
N GLN A 53 10.50 -9.24 12.05
CA GLN A 53 9.56 -10.22 11.51
C GLN A 53 8.12 -9.68 11.35
N LYS A 54 7.82 -8.51 11.93
CA LYS A 54 6.48 -7.91 11.89
C LYS A 54 6.18 -7.07 10.64
N THR A 55 7.16 -6.82 9.77
CA THR A 55 6.90 -6.11 8.51
C THR A 55 7.00 -7.12 7.38
N GLU A 56 5.92 -7.93 7.19
CA GLU A 56 5.82 -9.13 6.32
C GLU A 56 6.09 -8.89 4.81
N SER A 57 6.64 -7.74 4.41
CA SER A 57 6.64 -7.24 3.03
C SER A 57 8.04 -7.10 2.43
N ASP A 58 9.10 -7.44 3.16
CA ASP A 58 10.47 -7.39 2.63
C ASP A 58 10.85 -8.67 1.86
N VAL A 59 11.65 -8.48 0.81
CA VAL A 59 12.24 -9.54 0.02
C VAL A 59 13.73 -9.29 -0.13
N ILE A 60 14.55 -10.31 0.16
CA ILE A 60 15.99 -10.24 -0.01
C ILE A 60 16.41 -11.25 -1.05
N TRP A 61 17.15 -10.80 -2.06
CA TRP A 61 17.71 -11.63 -3.10
C TRP A 61 19.22 -11.67 -3.00
N ARG A 62 19.77 -12.87 -3.14
CA ARG A 62 21.18 -13.09 -3.47
C ARG A 62 21.29 -13.14 -4.98
N LEU A 63 22.11 -12.25 -5.53
CA LEU A 63 22.30 -12.04 -6.97
C LEU A 63 23.78 -12.31 -7.32
N PRO A 64 24.11 -13.51 -7.80
CA PRO A 64 25.46 -13.81 -8.30
C PRO A 64 25.78 -12.95 -9.52
N LEU A 65 27.05 -12.57 -9.66
CA LEU A 65 27.57 -11.89 -10.84
C LEU A 65 28.40 -12.86 -11.68
N PHE A 66 28.46 -12.65 -13.00
CA PHE A 66 29.32 -13.45 -13.89
C PHE A 66 30.81 -13.31 -13.56
N SER A 67 31.20 -12.20 -12.92
CA SER A 67 32.54 -11.99 -12.37
C SER A 67 32.91 -12.92 -11.20
N GLY A 68 31.97 -13.70 -10.66
CA GLY A 68 32.17 -14.64 -9.56
C GLY A 68 31.98 -14.04 -8.16
N SER A 69 31.60 -12.76 -8.08
CA SER A 69 31.16 -12.12 -6.83
C SER A 69 29.62 -12.15 -6.72
N GLU A 70 29.06 -11.60 -5.64
CA GLU A 70 27.61 -11.55 -5.44
C GLU A 70 27.19 -10.22 -4.82
N ILE A 71 25.96 -9.82 -5.14
CA ILE A 71 25.28 -8.64 -4.59
C ILE A 71 24.01 -9.13 -3.89
N TYR A 72 23.65 -8.48 -2.78
CA TYR A 72 22.37 -8.72 -2.14
C TYR A 72 21.42 -7.57 -2.48
N LEU A 73 20.25 -7.85 -3.05
CA LEU A 73 19.19 -6.87 -3.20
C LEU A 73 18.30 -6.93 -1.97
N LEU A 74 18.18 -5.83 -1.24
CA LEU A 74 17.20 -5.65 -0.17
C LEU A 74 16.04 -4.85 -0.74
N LEU A 75 14.92 -5.50 -1.03
CA LEU A 75 13.71 -4.86 -1.53
C LEU A 75 12.70 -4.72 -0.39
N LEU A 76 12.48 -3.49 0.06
CA LEU A 76 11.46 -3.15 1.04
C LEU A 76 10.23 -2.64 0.29
N LEU A 77 9.12 -3.36 0.40
CA LEU A 77 7.83 -2.97 -0.17
C LEU A 77 7.08 -2.14 0.89
N GLU A 78 6.84 -0.86 0.60
CA GLU A 78 6.23 0.10 1.53
C GLU A 78 4.83 0.50 1.07
N PHE A 79 3.83 -0.21 1.62
CA PHE A 79 2.39 -0.06 1.31
C PHE A 79 1.66 0.94 2.22
N GLN A 80 2.38 1.67 3.06
CA GLN A 80 1.77 2.54 4.07
C GLN A 80 1.29 3.87 3.47
N SER A 81 0.11 4.31 3.93
CA SER A 81 -0.44 5.65 3.65
C SER A 81 0.37 6.79 4.28
N LYS A 82 1.29 6.48 5.20
CA LYS A 82 2.19 7.44 5.84
C LYS A 82 3.64 7.00 5.66
N VAL A 83 4.42 7.86 5.02
CA VAL A 83 5.86 7.70 4.87
C VAL A 83 6.55 7.72 6.24
N ASP A 84 7.41 6.75 6.51
CA ASP A 84 8.29 6.72 7.67
C ASP A 84 9.46 7.70 7.50
N PRO A 85 9.55 8.78 8.30
CA PRO A 85 10.63 9.76 8.21
C PRO A 85 12.02 9.16 8.49
N PHE A 86 12.10 8.01 9.17
CA PHE A 86 13.34 7.34 9.54
C PHE A 86 13.68 6.16 8.61
N MET A 87 13.13 6.13 7.38
CA MET A 87 13.35 5.03 6.45
C MET A 87 14.84 4.76 6.17
N ALA A 88 15.69 5.79 6.04
CA ALA A 88 17.12 5.59 5.87
C ALA A 88 17.78 4.86 7.05
N PHE A 89 17.34 5.13 8.29
CA PHE A 89 17.80 4.40 9.48
C PHE A 89 17.33 2.96 9.45
N ARG A 90 16.05 2.72 9.14
CA ARG A 90 15.48 1.37 9.03
C ARG A 90 16.21 0.53 7.98
N MET A 91 16.46 1.08 6.80
CA MET A 91 17.22 0.38 5.74
C MET A 91 18.65 0.06 6.17
N LEU A 92 19.35 1.00 6.82
CA LEU A 92 20.70 0.74 7.34
C LEU A 92 20.70 -0.38 8.39
N GLN A 93 19.68 -0.43 9.25
CA GLN A 93 19.53 -1.53 10.21
C GLN A 93 19.38 -2.88 9.51
N TYR A 94 18.55 -3.00 8.46
CA TYR A 94 18.43 -4.24 7.71
C TYR A 94 19.77 -4.70 7.14
N ILE A 95 20.55 -3.80 6.54
CA ILE A 95 21.86 -4.13 5.98
C ILE A 95 22.81 -4.66 7.06
N ILE A 96 22.88 -4.00 8.22
CA ILE A 96 23.69 -4.45 9.35
C ILE A 96 23.28 -5.87 9.77
N GLN A 97 21.99 -6.18 9.76
CA GLN A 97 21.48 -7.50 10.13
C GLN A 97 21.79 -8.57 9.08
N ILE A 98 21.72 -8.24 7.79
CA ILE A 98 22.18 -9.12 6.70
C ILE A 98 23.67 -9.44 6.92
N TYR A 99 24.50 -8.44 7.19
CA TYR A 99 25.92 -8.63 7.47
C TYR A 99 26.18 -9.49 8.71
N HIS A 100 25.41 -9.31 9.79
CA HIS A 100 25.47 -10.21 10.93
C HIS A 100 25.14 -11.67 10.56
N SER A 101 24.09 -11.89 9.75
CA SER A 101 23.71 -13.22 9.27
C SER A 101 24.81 -13.86 8.42
N LEU A 102 25.36 -13.12 7.45
CA LEU A 102 26.44 -13.59 6.59
C LEU A 102 27.71 -13.94 7.39
N ARG A 103 28.08 -13.12 8.37
CA ARG A 103 29.23 -13.39 9.25
C ARG A 103 29.02 -14.63 10.12
N LYS A 104 27.79 -14.86 10.60
CA LYS A 104 27.43 -16.04 11.38
C LYS A 104 27.50 -17.32 10.53
N GLN A 105 27.03 -17.26 9.28
CA GLN A 105 27.09 -18.38 8.34
C GLN A 105 28.53 -18.67 7.86
N ASN A 106 29.34 -17.62 7.68
CA ASN A 106 30.75 -17.74 7.29
C ASN A 106 31.67 -16.97 8.25
N PRO A 107 32.15 -17.60 9.34
CA PRO A 107 33.07 -16.99 10.30
C PRO A 107 34.46 -16.63 9.74
N LYS A 108 34.77 -17.00 8.50
CA LYS A 108 36.02 -16.63 7.80
C LYS A 108 35.86 -15.43 6.86
N LEU A 109 34.64 -14.92 6.68
CA LEU A 109 34.35 -13.76 5.84
C LEU A 109 35.16 -12.52 6.26
N THR A 110 36.05 -12.03 5.40
CA THR A 110 36.94 -10.88 5.68
C THR A 110 36.37 -9.53 5.23
N SER A 111 35.43 -9.55 4.29
CA SER A 111 34.71 -8.39 3.77
C SER A 111 33.26 -8.75 3.47
N PHE A 112 32.36 -7.78 3.55
CA PHE A 112 30.96 -8.00 3.23
C PHE A 112 30.68 -7.77 1.74
N PRO A 113 29.78 -8.55 1.13
CA PRO A 113 29.26 -8.24 -0.19
C PRO A 113 28.42 -6.96 -0.14
N PRO A 114 28.31 -6.21 -1.25
CA PRO A 114 27.43 -5.05 -1.30
C PRO A 114 25.97 -5.48 -1.12
N VAL A 115 25.21 -4.65 -0.40
CA VAL A 115 23.75 -4.74 -0.35
C VAL A 115 23.20 -3.53 -1.10
N PHE A 116 22.38 -3.76 -2.11
CA PHE A 116 21.65 -2.72 -2.84
C PHE A 116 20.25 -2.54 -2.22
N PRO A 117 20.04 -1.48 -1.41
CA PRO A 117 18.76 -1.19 -0.79
C PRO A 117 17.78 -0.50 -1.75
N VAL A 118 16.61 -1.11 -1.97
CA VAL A 118 15.50 -0.52 -2.72
C VAL A 118 14.29 -0.36 -1.80
N VAL A 119 13.71 0.83 -1.78
CA VAL A 119 12.38 1.07 -1.22
C VAL A 119 11.42 1.22 -2.39
N LEU A 120 10.50 0.26 -2.54
CA LEU A 120 9.40 0.33 -3.49
C LEU A 120 8.17 0.88 -2.77
N TYR A 121 7.74 2.06 -3.17
CA TYR A 121 6.68 2.81 -2.51
C TYR A 121 5.50 3.04 -3.46
N ASN A 122 4.30 2.64 -3.02
CA ASN A 122 3.07 2.79 -3.78
C ASN A 122 1.98 3.58 -3.03
N GLY A 123 2.37 4.39 -2.04
CA GLY A 123 1.42 5.23 -1.32
C GLY A 123 0.92 6.41 -2.17
N GLU A 124 -0.29 6.89 -1.88
CA GLU A 124 -0.96 7.96 -2.65
C GLU A 124 -0.16 9.27 -2.69
N LYS A 125 0.45 9.66 -1.56
CA LYS A 125 1.17 10.93 -1.42
C LYS A 125 2.61 10.82 -1.93
N PRO A 126 3.24 11.90 -2.42
CA PRO A 126 4.65 11.88 -2.77
C PRO A 126 5.55 11.47 -1.60
N TRP A 127 6.67 10.82 -1.91
CA TRP A 127 7.63 10.41 -0.88
C TRP A 127 8.35 11.62 -0.27
N THR A 128 8.39 11.69 1.06
CA THR A 128 8.94 12.86 1.79
C THR A 128 10.09 12.53 2.73
N ALA A 129 10.40 11.25 2.98
CA ALA A 129 11.49 10.88 3.88
C ALA A 129 12.86 11.06 3.21
N PRO A 130 13.89 11.45 3.98
CA PRO A 130 15.25 11.55 3.47
C PRO A 130 15.78 10.20 2.95
N VAL A 131 16.46 10.23 1.81
CA VAL A 131 17.05 9.04 1.19
C VAL A 131 18.46 8.72 1.72
N GLN A 132 19.14 9.72 2.30
CA GLN A 132 20.46 9.59 2.89
C GLN A 132 20.38 9.53 4.42
N PHE A 133 21.22 8.71 5.04
CA PHE A 133 21.28 8.62 6.51
C PHE A 133 21.78 9.93 7.14
N ALA A 134 22.71 10.63 6.49
CA ALA A 134 23.30 11.85 7.01
C ALA A 134 22.27 12.96 7.26
N ASP A 135 21.18 12.99 6.49
CA ASP A 135 20.08 13.96 6.64
C ASP A 135 19.28 13.77 7.94
N LEU A 136 19.40 12.61 8.60
CA LEU A 136 18.75 12.31 9.88
C LEU A 136 19.58 12.74 11.10
N VAL A 137 20.86 13.11 10.92
CA VAL A 137 21.77 13.39 12.02
C VAL A 137 21.76 14.88 12.39
N TYR A 138 21.60 15.19 13.67
CA TYR A 138 21.68 16.56 14.18
C TYR A 138 22.40 16.62 15.54
N PRO A 139 23.31 17.60 15.77
CA PRO A 139 23.81 18.57 14.79
C PRO A 139 24.68 17.89 13.73
N GLN A 140 24.81 18.52 12.57
CA GLN A 140 25.72 18.05 11.52
C GLN A 140 27.17 18.19 12.00
N ILE A 141 27.84 17.07 12.19
CA ILE A 141 29.28 16.99 12.48
C ILE A 141 30.03 16.64 11.18
N GLY A 142 31.36 16.72 11.18
CA GLY A 142 32.15 16.32 10.02
C GLY A 142 31.78 14.90 9.56
N GLY A 143 31.53 14.73 8.26
CA GLY A 143 30.94 13.51 7.69
C GLY A 143 31.75 12.22 7.87
N THR A 144 33.01 12.30 8.29
CA THR A 144 33.88 11.14 8.58
C THR A 144 33.32 10.19 9.63
N TYR A 145 32.52 10.69 10.57
CA TYR A 145 31.94 9.88 11.66
C TYR A 145 30.47 9.51 11.43
N ILE A 146 29.89 9.95 10.32
CA ILE A 146 28.51 9.64 9.93
C ILE A 146 28.55 8.53 8.89
N PRO A 147 27.77 7.44 9.04
CA PRO A 147 27.67 6.40 8.02
C PRO A 147 27.28 6.98 6.65
N GLN A 148 28.11 6.74 5.64
CA GLN A 148 27.77 7.06 4.26
C GLN A 148 26.80 5.99 3.75
N PHE A 149 25.51 6.32 3.76
CA PHE A 149 24.43 5.42 3.35
C PHE A 149 23.33 6.17 2.62
N GLN A 150 22.87 5.59 1.51
CA GLN A 150 21.71 6.03 0.75
C GLN A 150 20.94 4.80 0.26
N TYR A 151 19.61 4.85 0.30
CA TYR A 151 18.77 3.86 -0.37
C TYR A 151 18.25 4.35 -1.73
N PHE A 152 17.97 3.39 -2.61
CA PHE A 152 17.35 3.66 -3.90
C PHE A 152 15.83 3.74 -3.72
N LYS A 153 15.27 4.93 -3.94
CA LYS A 153 13.83 5.16 -3.85
C LYS A 153 13.18 4.88 -5.21
N LEU A 154 12.20 3.98 -5.23
CA LEU A 154 11.32 3.76 -6.36
C LEU A 154 9.88 4.07 -5.91
N ALA A 155 9.35 5.22 -6.31
CA ALA A 155 8.01 5.67 -5.93
C ALA A 155 7.09 5.59 -7.15
N GLU A 156 6.09 4.70 -7.11
CA GLU A 156 5.24 4.39 -8.26
C GLU A 156 4.43 5.61 -8.72
N ASN A 157 3.90 6.37 -7.76
CA ASN A 157 3.14 7.59 -8.00
C ASN A 157 3.97 8.78 -8.54
N GLU A 158 5.29 8.63 -8.67
CA GLU A 158 6.17 9.64 -9.26
C GLU A 158 6.46 9.38 -10.75
N PHE A 159 6.09 8.21 -11.29
CA PHE A 159 6.25 7.89 -12.71
C PHE A 159 5.09 8.44 -13.54
N LYS A 160 5.42 8.93 -14.75
CA LYS A 160 4.39 9.31 -15.72
C LYS A 160 3.84 8.09 -16.43
N ARG A 161 2.54 8.10 -16.71
CA ARG A 161 1.86 7.03 -17.45
C ARG A 161 2.54 6.71 -18.77
N GLU A 162 2.97 7.71 -19.53
CA GLU A 162 3.63 7.52 -20.83
C GLU A 162 5.02 6.88 -20.71
N GLU A 163 5.73 7.14 -19.61
CA GLU A 163 7.04 6.54 -19.33
C GLU A 163 6.86 5.04 -19.04
N LEU A 164 5.88 4.69 -18.20
CA LEU A 164 5.56 3.29 -17.91
C LEU A 164 5.10 2.54 -19.17
N LEU A 165 4.20 3.12 -19.97
CA LEU A 165 3.73 2.50 -21.22
C LEU A 165 4.85 2.25 -22.25
N ARG A 166 5.95 3.01 -22.21
CA ARG A 166 7.11 2.80 -23.09
C ARG A 166 7.97 1.63 -22.66
N LEU A 167 8.01 1.30 -21.37
CA LEU A 167 8.80 0.17 -20.86
C LEU A 167 8.26 -1.18 -21.37
N LYS A 168 6.93 -1.26 -21.60
CA LYS A 168 6.26 -2.44 -22.18
C LYS A 168 6.62 -3.76 -21.49
N ASN A 169 6.74 -3.70 -20.17
CA ASN A 169 7.13 -4.83 -19.33
C ASN A 169 6.21 -4.98 -18.12
N LEU A 170 6.38 -6.03 -17.33
CA LEU A 170 5.43 -6.39 -16.27
C LEU A 170 5.45 -5.43 -15.10
N ILE A 171 6.62 -4.91 -14.74
CA ILE A 171 6.69 -3.92 -13.66
C ILE A 171 5.97 -2.64 -14.07
N SER A 172 6.11 -2.22 -15.34
CA SER A 172 5.34 -1.08 -15.82
C SER A 172 3.84 -1.33 -15.84
N ALA A 173 3.40 -2.55 -16.18
CA ALA A 173 2.00 -2.94 -16.12
C ALA A 173 1.45 -2.92 -14.68
N LEU A 174 2.25 -3.40 -13.73
CA LEU A 174 1.96 -3.38 -12.29
C LEU A 174 1.74 -1.94 -11.81
N PHE A 175 2.72 -1.06 -12.03
CA PHE A 175 2.66 0.34 -11.59
C PHE A 175 1.55 1.11 -12.28
N LEU A 176 1.27 0.83 -13.56
CA LEU A 176 0.15 1.41 -14.27
C LEU A 176 -1.18 1.05 -13.62
N ILE A 177 -1.38 -0.20 -13.23
CA ILE A 177 -2.62 -0.62 -12.56
C ILE A 177 -2.73 0.02 -11.16
N GLU A 178 -1.65 0.07 -10.38
CA GLU A 178 -1.67 0.67 -9.03
C GLU A 178 -1.89 2.19 -9.04
N THR A 179 -1.47 2.86 -10.11
CA THR A 179 -1.64 4.32 -10.27
C THR A 179 -2.86 4.71 -11.09
N SER A 180 -3.60 3.75 -11.66
CA SER A 180 -4.82 4.01 -12.44
C SER A 180 -6.06 4.13 -11.56
N THR A 181 -7.03 4.93 -12.00
CA THR A 181 -8.36 4.98 -11.39
C THR A 181 -9.27 3.90 -11.97
N VAL A 182 -10.45 3.72 -11.37
CA VAL A 182 -11.48 2.77 -11.83
C VAL A 182 -11.87 3.03 -13.28
N GLU A 183 -11.94 4.30 -13.67
CA GLU A 183 -12.25 4.72 -15.04
C GLU A 183 -11.16 4.33 -16.04
N ASP A 184 -9.90 4.26 -15.60
CA ASP A 184 -8.75 3.95 -16.44
C ASP A 184 -8.51 2.44 -16.60
N TYR A 185 -9.04 1.60 -15.70
CA TYR A 185 -8.78 0.15 -15.70
C TYR A 185 -9.07 -0.56 -17.03
N PRO A 186 -10.20 -0.34 -17.73
CA PRO A 186 -10.46 -1.00 -19.01
C PRO A 186 -9.33 -0.75 -20.01
N SER A 187 -8.97 0.53 -20.21
CA SER A 187 -7.93 0.91 -21.16
C SER A 187 -6.54 0.43 -20.74
N THR A 188 -6.27 0.37 -19.43
CA THR A 188 -4.98 -0.07 -18.89
C THR A 188 -4.82 -1.58 -19.07
N ILE A 189 -5.85 -2.36 -18.77
CA ILE A 189 -5.84 -3.81 -18.98
C ILE A 189 -5.61 -4.14 -20.45
N GLU A 190 -6.33 -3.49 -21.37
CA GLU A 190 -6.14 -3.67 -22.82
C GLU A 190 -4.69 -3.42 -23.25
N GLN A 191 -4.04 -2.39 -22.71
CA GLN A 191 -2.66 -2.03 -23.05
C GLN A 191 -1.62 -3.01 -22.51
N ILE A 192 -1.93 -3.75 -21.45
CA ILE A 192 -0.98 -4.69 -20.82
C ILE A 192 -1.22 -6.15 -21.24
N VAL A 193 -2.32 -6.49 -21.93
CA VAL A 193 -2.61 -7.88 -22.38
C VAL A 193 -1.44 -8.48 -23.14
N ASP A 194 -0.91 -7.76 -24.13
CA ASP A 194 0.23 -8.20 -24.95
C ASP A 194 1.50 -8.48 -24.14
N ILE A 195 1.65 -7.81 -22.99
CA ILE A 195 2.76 -8.01 -22.07
C ILE A 195 2.51 -9.30 -21.27
N LEU A 196 1.30 -9.46 -20.74
CA LEU A 196 0.91 -10.64 -19.95
C LEU A 196 0.94 -11.94 -20.78
N GLU A 197 0.67 -11.89 -22.08
CA GLU A 197 0.74 -13.10 -22.93
C GLU A 197 2.16 -13.67 -23.04
N LYS A 198 3.19 -12.83 -22.92
CA LYS A 198 4.60 -13.19 -23.11
C LYS A 198 5.27 -13.80 -21.88
N VAL A 199 4.64 -13.71 -20.71
CA VAL A 199 5.25 -14.15 -19.44
C VAL A 199 5.16 -15.65 -19.23
N SER A 200 5.95 -16.16 -18.31
CA SER A 200 5.85 -17.56 -17.87
C SER A 200 4.43 -17.89 -17.33
N PRO A 201 3.89 -19.10 -17.54
CA PRO A 201 2.55 -19.48 -17.06
C PRO A 201 2.32 -19.29 -15.56
N ASP A 202 3.34 -19.52 -14.74
CA ASP A 202 3.22 -19.39 -13.28
C ASP A 202 3.14 -17.92 -12.87
N LEU A 203 4.00 -17.06 -13.42
CA LEU A 203 3.94 -15.63 -13.18
C LEU A 203 2.64 -15.01 -13.70
N TYR A 204 2.14 -15.46 -14.85
CA TYR A 204 0.84 -15.04 -15.36
C TYR A 204 -0.28 -15.28 -14.34
N LYS A 205 -0.31 -16.48 -13.72
CA LYS A 205 -1.30 -16.83 -12.70
C LYS A 205 -1.18 -15.94 -11.47
N GLU A 206 0.04 -15.62 -11.05
CA GLU A 206 0.29 -14.74 -9.90
C GLU A 206 -0.17 -13.31 -10.18
N ILE A 207 0.12 -12.77 -11.38
CA ILE A 207 -0.31 -11.44 -11.78
C ILE A 207 -1.83 -11.37 -11.92
N VAL A 208 -2.47 -12.35 -12.56
CA VAL A 208 -3.93 -12.38 -12.67
C VAL A 208 -4.58 -12.46 -11.29
N ARG A 209 -4.05 -13.29 -10.38
CA ARG A 209 -4.52 -13.36 -8.99
C ARG A 209 -4.37 -12.00 -8.29
N TRP A 210 -3.22 -11.36 -8.46
CA TRP A 210 -2.95 -10.03 -7.93
C TRP A 210 -3.91 -8.98 -8.52
N LEU A 211 -4.16 -8.95 -9.83
CA LEU A 211 -5.11 -8.03 -10.48
C LEU A 211 -6.52 -8.17 -9.90
N TRP A 212 -7.01 -9.40 -9.75
CA TRP A 212 -8.32 -9.66 -9.13
C TRP A 212 -8.37 -9.23 -7.68
N HIS A 213 -7.29 -9.43 -6.93
CA HIS A 213 -7.21 -8.99 -5.55
C HIS A 213 -7.14 -7.46 -5.45
N THR A 214 -6.39 -6.82 -6.34
CA THR A 214 -6.11 -5.38 -6.30
C THR A 214 -7.30 -4.56 -6.74
N ILE A 215 -7.90 -4.93 -7.87
CA ILE A 215 -9.04 -4.23 -8.44
C ILE A 215 -10.35 -4.66 -7.73
N GLY A 216 -10.41 -5.90 -7.25
CA GLY A 216 -11.52 -6.38 -6.40
C GLY A 216 -12.88 -6.28 -7.08
N GLN A 217 -13.82 -5.56 -6.45
CA GLN A 217 -15.19 -5.41 -6.97
C GLN A 217 -15.29 -4.42 -8.14
N GLU A 218 -14.26 -3.63 -8.38
CA GLU A 218 -14.21 -2.62 -9.45
C GLU A 218 -13.63 -3.20 -10.75
N ALA A 219 -13.52 -4.53 -10.82
CA ALA A 219 -12.92 -5.23 -11.96
C ALA A 219 -13.72 -4.98 -13.23
N PRO A 220 -13.10 -4.43 -14.29
CA PRO A 220 -13.79 -4.19 -15.54
C PRO A 220 -13.97 -5.52 -16.32
N PRO A 221 -14.96 -5.60 -17.24
CA PRO A 221 -15.21 -6.80 -18.05
C PRO A 221 -14.00 -7.30 -18.85
N GLU A 222 -13.06 -6.41 -19.17
CA GLU A 222 -11.80 -6.71 -19.86
C GLU A 222 -10.95 -7.73 -19.09
N LEU A 223 -11.02 -7.72 -17.76
CA LEU A 223 -10.28 -8.65 -16.92
C LEU A 223 -10.78 -10.10 -17.10
N ASP A 224 -12.06 -10.31 -17.41
CA ASP A 224 -12.63 -11.63 -17.71
C ASP A 224 -12.25 -12.14 -19.11
N LYS A 225 -11.82 -11.24 -20.01
CA LYS A 225 -11.37 -11.57 -21.38
C LYS A 225 -9.91 -12.02 -21.41
N LEU A 226 -9.16 -11.84 -20.32
CA LEU A 226 -7.77 -12.28 -20.26
C LEU A 226 -7.67 -13.79 -20.56
N PRO A 227 -6.68 -14.22 -21.37
CA PRO A 227 -6.57 -15.59 -21.81
C PRO A 227 -6.56 -16.56 -20.63
N ARG A 228 -7.57 -17.43 -20.56
CA ARG A 228 -7.65 -18.55 -19.59
C ARG A 228 -6.68 -19.69 -19.94
N THR A 229 -5.98 -19.57 -21.08
CA THR A 229 -5.34 -20.64 -21.85
C THR A 229 -4.01 -21.14 -21.28
N LYS A 230 -3.42 -20.48 -20.27
CA LYS A 230 -2.30 -21.05 -19.50
C LYS A 230 -2.81 -21.71 -18.23
N GLU A 231 -3.65 -22.75 -18.40
CA GLU A 231 -4.25 -23.59 -17.34
C GLU A 231 -4.32 -22.90 -15.97
N VAL A 232 -5.14 -21.85 -15.85
CA VAL A 232 -5.64 -21.43 -14.54
C VAL A 232 -6.52 -22.61 -14.12
N PRO A 233 -6.09 -23.47 -13.17
CA PRO A 233 -6.83 -24.69 -12.90
C PRO A 233 -8.25 -24.28 -12.56
N THR A 234 -9.25 -25.05 -13.01
CA THR A 234 -10.67 -24.82 -12.69
C THR A 234 -10.89 -24.61 -11.18
N MET A 235 -10.00 -25.18 -10.35
CA MET A 235 -9.91 -24.93 -8.92
C MET A 235 -9.51 -23.51 -8.54
N LEU A 236 -8.53 -22.88 -9.20
CA LEU A 236 -8.16 -21.48 -8.96
C LEU A 236 -9.27 -20.52 -9.41
N ALA A 237 -9.93 -20.80 -10.53
CA ALA A 237 -11.09 -20.03 -10.97
C ALA A 237 -12.27 -20.14 -9.97
N ALA A 238 -12.54 -21.34 -9.47
CA ALA A 238 -13.57 -21.58 -8.46
C ALA A 238 -13.19 -20.97 -7.09
N GLU A 239 -11.92 -21.02 -6.70
CA GLU A 239 -11.41 -20.42 -5.47
C GLU A 239 -11.53 -18.90 -5.52
N LEU A 240 -11.07 -18.28 -6.62
CA LEU A 240 -11.24 -16.85 -6.87
C LEU A 240 -12.72 -16.46 -6.86
N GLN A 241 -13.61 -17.29 -7.41
CA GLN A 241 -15.04 -17.01 -7.43
C GLN A 241 -15.68 -17.10 -6.03
N ARG A 242 -15.28 -18.07 -5.21
CA ARG A 242 -15.71 -18.15 -3.80
C ARG A 242 -15.19 -16.96 -2.99
N GLU A 243 -13.94 -16.58 -3.22
CA GLU A 243 -13.32 -15.43 -2.56
C GLU A 243 -14.02 -14.11 -2.96
N ARG A 244 -14.40 -13.96 -4.24
CA ARG A 244 -15.26 -12.85 -4.72
C ARG A 244 -16.57 -12.77 -3.96
N GLU A 245 -17.27 -13.90 -3.81
CA GLU A 245 -18.54 -13.94 -3.08
C GLU A 245 -18.35 -13.60 -1.60
N ALA A 246 -17.27 -14.09 -0.98
CA ALA A 246 -16.95 -13.79 0.42
C ALA A 246 -16.65 -12.30 0.64
N ILE A 247 -15.85 -11.67 -0.23
CA ILE A 247 -15.53 -10.24 -0.16
C ILE A 247 -16.80 -9.40 -0.37
N ARG A 248 -17.63 -9.77 -1.35
CA ARG A 248 -18.90 -9.08 -1.63
C ARG A 248 -19.85 -9.15 -0.43
N GLN A 249 -20.01 -10.33 0.17
CA GLN A 249 -20.86 -10.53 1.35
C GLN A 249 -20.35 -9.73 2.55
N LYS A 250 -19.04 -9.75 2.80
CA LYS A 250 -18.42 -8.98 3.88
C LYS A 250 -18.60 -7.47 3.69
N SER A 251 -18.37 -6.98 2.48
CA SER A 251 -18.52 -5.55 2.16
C SER A 251 -19.98 -5.09 2.31
N LEU A 252 -20.94 -5.92 1.90
CA LEU A 252 -22.36 -5.66 2.10
C LEU A 252 -22.72 -5.58 3.59
N LEU A 253 -22.21 -6.52 4.40
CA LEU A 253 -22.43 -6.53 5.85
C LEU A 253 -21.82 -5.29 6.53
N GLU A 254 -20.61 -4.90 6.15
CA GLU A 254 -19.94 -3.70 6.68
C GLU A 254 -20.70 -2.42 6.29
N GLY A 255 -21.17 -2.32 5.04
CA GLY A 255 -22.01 -1.21 4.58
C GLY A 255 -23.33 -1.11 5.36
N LEU A 256 -23.97 -2.24 5.62
CA LEU A 256 -25.24 -2.30 6.36
C LEU A 256 -25.04 -1.95 7.84
N GLN A 257 -23.94 -2.38 8.45
CA GLN A 257 -23.56 -1.97 9.81
C GLN A 257 -23.25 -0.49 9.91
N LYS A 258 -22.48 0.05 8.95
CA LYS A 258 -22.13 1.48 8.89
C LYS A 258 -23.39 2.34 8.74
N GLY A 259 -24.28 2.00 7.81
CA GLY A 259 -25.55 2.70 7.62
C GLY A 259 -26.46 2.63 8.86
N LYS A 260 -26.47 1.50 9.59
CA LYS A 260 -27.22 1.38 10.85
C LYS A 260 -26.63 2.25 11.97
N LEU A 261 -25.30 2.36 12.03
CA LEU A 261 -24.61 3.21 13.00
C LEU A 261 -24.84 4.70 12.72
N GLU A 262 -24.70 5.11 11.46
CA GLU A 262 -24.96 6.47 10.99
C GLU A 262 -26.42 6.87 11.26
N GLY A 263 -27.38 6.06 10.83
CA GLY A 263 -28.81 6.35 11.08
C GLY A 263 -29.17 6.38 12.58
N LYS A 264 -28.49 5.59 13.43
CA LYS A 264 -28.68 5.67 14.89
C LYS A 264 -28.09 6.95 15.48
N LEU A 265 -26.96 7.43 14.97
CA LEU A 265 -26.32 8.66 15.42
C LEU A 265 -27.16 9.88 15.01
N GLU A 266 -27.60 9.92 13.75
CA GLU A 266 -28.48 10.98 13.23
C GLU A 266 -29.79 11.02 14.01
N GLY A 267 -30.50 9.89 14.12
CA GLY A 267 -31.76 9.84 14.87
C GLY A 267 -31.61 10.21 16.36
N LYS A 268 -30.46 9.92 16.97
CA LYS A 268 -30.17 10.35 18.35
C LYS A 268 -29.90 11.86 18.44
N GLN A 269 -29.24 12.45 17.45
CA GLN A 269 -29.03 13.90 17.40
C GLN A 269 -30.36 14.63 17.17
N GLU A 270 -31.13 14.21 16.17
CA GLU A 270 -32.45 14.78 15.86
C GLU A 270 -33.38 14.69 17.08
N GLY A 271 -33.54 13.49 17.66
CA GLY A 271 -34.39 13.32 18.84
C GLY A 271 -33.94 14.14 20.06
N LYS A 272 -32.63 14.39 20.22
CA LYS A 272 -32.13 15.28 21.28
C LYS A 272 -32.47 16.74 21.00
N LEU A 273 -32.34 17.20 19.77
CA LEU A 273 -32.69 18.57 19.37
C LEU A 273 -34.19 18.83 19.50
N GLU A 274 -35.02 17.88 19.03
CA GLU A 274 -36.47 17.92 19.19
C GLU A 274 -36.88 17.95 20.66
N GLY A 275 -36.29 17.09 21.50
CA GLY A 275 -36.57 17.07 22.94
C GLY A 275 -36.15 18.36 23.66
N ILE A 276 -35.04 18.99 23.26
CA ILE A 276 -34.65 20.31 23.78
C ILE A 276 -35.65 21.38 23.34
N LEU A 277 -36.05 21.37 22.08
CA LEU A 277 -37.00 22.34 21.53
C LEU A 277 -38.37 22.23 22.21
N GLU A 278 -38.89 21.01 22.40
CA GLU A 278 -40.19 20.81 23.04
C GLU A 278 -40.15 21.20 24.53
N ASN A 279 -39.06 20.90 25.25
CA ASN A 279 -38.87 21.37 26.63
C ASN A 279 -38.86 22.92 26.72
N LYS A 280 -38.20 23.58 25.76
CA LYS A 280 -38.21 25.05 25.67
C LYS A 280 -39.62 25.58 25.41
N LYS A 281 -40.38 24.96 24.49
CA LYS A 281 -41.78 25.32 24.21
C LYS A 281 -42.68 25.12 25.42
N GLU A 282 -42.54 24.00 26.13
CA GLU A 282 -43.30 23.72 27.36
C GLU A 282 -43.01 24.75 28.45
N THR A 283 -41.73 25.10 28.64
CA THR A 283 -41.30 26.14 29.57
C THR A 283 -41.90 27.51 29.18
N ALA A 284 -41.85 27.87 27.90
CA ALA A 284 -42.46 29.09 27.39
C ALA A 284 -43.99 29.14 27.65
N ARG A 285 -44.73 28.03 27.41
CA ARG A 285 -46.16 27.93 27.73
C ARG A 285 -46.44 28.16 29.20
N LYS A 286 -45.65 27.56 30.10
CA LYS A 286 -45.79 27.72 31.56
C LYS A 286 -45.50 29.15 32.02
N LEU A 287 -44.50 29.82 31.45
CA LEU A 287 -44.17 31.22 31.77
C LEU A 287 -45.23 32.19 31.25
N LYS A 288 -45.73 31.96 30.03
CA LYS A 288 -46.82 32.74 29.42
C LYS A 288 -48.11 32.64 30.24
N ALA A 289 -48.46 31.43 30.71
CA ALA A 289 -49.61 31.20 31.59
C ALA A 289 -49.50 31.93 32.95
N ARG A 290 -48.30 32.28 33.39
CA ARG A 290 -48.04 33.07 34.61
C ARG A 290 -48.04 34.58 34.37
N GLY A 291 -48.34 35.04 33.16
CA GLY A 291 -48.45 36.47 32.82
C GLY A 291 -47.12 37.18 32.58
N MET A 292 -46.03 36.44 32.34
CA MET A 292 -44.72 37.02 32.01
C MET A 292 -44.73 37.64 30.59
N ALA A 293 -44.03 38.75 30.40
CA ALA A 293 -43.97 39.42 29.10
C ALA A 293 -43.24 38.55 28.06
N VAL A 294 -43.70 38.59 26.81
CA VAL A 294 -43.18 37.75 25.71
C VAL A 294 -41.67 37.98 25.48
N GLN A 295 -41.21 39.21 25.69
CA GLN A 295 -39.79 39.56 25.58
C GLN A 295 -38.94 38.82 26.62
N ASP A 296 -39.37 38.82 27.88
CA ASP A 296 -38.66 38.14 28.97
C ASP A 296 -38.67 36.61 28.78
N ILE A 297 -39.76 36.06 28.23
CA ILE A 297 -39.85 34.62 27.89
C ILE A 297 -38.86 34.25 26.78
N ALA A 298 -38.71 35.12 25.77
CA ALA A 298 -37.75 34.92 24.69
C ALA A 298 -36.32 34.90 25.23
N ASP A 299 -35.98 35.83 26.13
CA ASP A 299 -34.66 35.89 26.77
C ASP A 299 -34.39 34.67 27.66
N ILE A 300 -35.38 34.17 28.39
CA ILE A 300 -35.23 33.00 29.29
C ILE A 300 -35.11 31.68 28.52
N THR A 301 -35.92 31.48 27.47
CA THR A 301 -36.00 30.20 26.76
C THR A 301 -35.10 30.14 25.52
N GLY A 302 -34.65 31.30 25.04
CA GLY A 302 -33.91 31.44 23.79
C GLY A 302 -34.73 31.03 22.57
N LEU A 303 -36.07 31.10 22.64
CA LEU A 303 -36.98 30.90 21.51
C LEU A 303 -37.30 32.25 20.86
N SER A 304 -37.65 32.25 19.57
CA SER A 304 -38.07 33.48 18.89
C SER A 304 -39.42 33.99 19.42
N ILE A 305 -39.58 35.30 19.43
CA ILE A 305 -40.81 35.99 19.87
C ILE A 305 -42.03 35.50 19.06
N GLU A 306 -41.87 35.33 17.75
CA GLU A 306 -42.93 34.81 16.86
C GLU A 306 -43.38 33.42 17.30
N LEU A 307 -42.45 32.51 17.59
CA LEU A 307 -42.79 31.17 18.05
C LEU A 307 -43.52 31.22 19.40
N ILE A 308 -43.07 32.06 20.34
CA ILE A 308 -43.71 32.21 21.67
C ILE A 308 -45.12 32.81 21.56
N GLN A 309 -45.37 33.70 20.60
CA GLN A 309 -46.70 34.26 20.36
C GLN A 309 -47.68 33.18 19.88
N THR A 310 -47.21 32.22 19.08
CA THR A 310 -48.02 31.10 18.56
C THR A 310 -48.24 29.93 19.53
N LEU A 311 -47.43 29.83 20.60
CA LEU A 311 -47.55 28.80 21.65
C LEU A 311 -48.67 29.07 22.66
#